data_AF-A0A0N4T3X7-F1
#
_entry.id   AF-A0A0N4T3X7-F1
#
_cell.length_a   1.000
_cell.length_b   1.000
_cell.length_c   1.000
_cell.angle_alpha   90.00
_cell.angle_beta   90.00
_cell.angle_gamma   90.00
#
_symmetry.space_group_name_H-M   'P 1'
#
loop_
_entity.id
_entity.type
_entity.pdbx_description
1 polymer ?
#
loop_
_entity_poly.entity_id
_entity_poly.type
_entity_poly.pdbx_seq_one_letter_code
_entity_poly.pdbx_strand_id
1 'polypeptide(L)' 'VSRTNRLRRHSSDCSAEDKSRIIVPCNHICVCADCVEELLEIYEEPLCSLCRSIISSYVDVYI' A
#
# COMPACT_ATOMS: atom_id res chain seq x y z
N VAL A 1 -7.00 -14.37 22.91
CA VAL A 1 -6.81 -14.64 21.46
C VAL A 1 -5.44 -14.12 21.06
N SER A 2 -4.51 -15.02 20.82
CA SER A 2 -3.09 -14.75 20.62
C SER A 2 -2.89 -13.86 19.39
N ARG A 3 -2.46 -12.61 19.61
CA ARG A 3 -2.07 -11.66 18.56
C ARG A 3 -0.74 -12.13 17.97
N THR A 4 -0.80 -13.10 17.07
CA THR A 4 0.36 -13.57 16.32
C THR A 4 0.90 -12.42 15.48
N ASN A 5 2.08 -11.97 15.89
CA ASN A 5 2.98 -11.05 15.21
C ASN A 5 3.56 -11.69 13.93
N ARG A 6 2.69 -12.25 13.08
CA ARG A 6 3.05 -12.77 11.76
C ARG A 6 3.01 -11.58 10.83
N LEU A 7 4.16 -11.24 10.26
CA LEU A 7 4.36 -10.34 9.13
C LEU A 7 3.02 -10.08 8.43
N ARG A 8 2.49 -8.87 8.61
CA ARG A 8 1.30 -8.40 7.88
C ARG A 8 1.60 -8.68 6.42
N ARG A 9 0.98 -9.72 5.87
CA ARG A 9 1.03 -9.94 4.43
C ARG A 9 0.51 -8.64 3.85
N HIS A 10 1.29 -8.02 2.97
CA HIS A 10 0.88 -6.90 2.12
C HIS A 10 -0.27 -7.32 1.17
N SER A 11 -1.33 -7.91 1.72
CA SER A 11 -2.59 -8.08 1.04
C SER A 11 -3.26 -6.71 1.01
N SER A 12 -3.83 -6.36 -0.13
CA SER A 12 -4.77 -5.27 -0.41
C SER A 12 -5.99 -5.12 0.54
N ASP A 13 -5.97 -5.87 1.65
CA ASP A 13 -7.01 -6.09 2.65
C ASP A 13 -6.60 -5.58 4.04
N CYS A 14 -5.76 -4.54 4.13
CA CYS A 14 -5.84 -3.71 5.32
C CYS A 14 -7.25 -3.12 5.32
N SER A 15 -8.11 -3.54 6.25
CA SER A 15 -9.50 -3.08 6.36
C SER A 15 -9.62 -1.60 6.79
N ALA A 16 -8.58 -0.80 6.54
CA ALA A 16 -8.63 0.64 6.64
C ALA A 16 -9.54 1.17 5.51
N GLU A 17 -10.63 1.83 5.90
CA GLU A 17 -11.65 2.33 4.98
C GLU A 17 -11.14 3.47 4.08
N ASP A 18 -10.00 4.07 4.41
CA ASP A 18 -9.43 5.20 3.70
C ASP A 18 -8.38 4.77 2.66
N LYS A 19 -8.86 4.28 1.51
CA LYS A 19 -8.04 4.14 0.30
C LYS A 19 -8.05 5.47 -0.46
N SER A 20 -7.39 6.48 0.07
CA SER A 20 -7.37 7.86 -0.46
C SER A 20 -6.07 8.24 -1.17
N ARG A 21 -5.19 7.26 -1.47
CA ARG A 21 -3.88 7.52 -2.09
C ARG A 21 -3.76 6.90 -3.48
N ILE A 22 -3.28 7.71 -4.42
CA ILE A 22 -2.97 7.30 -5.80
C ILE A 22 -1.48 6.93 -5.86
N ILE A 23 -1.19 5.72 -6.31
CA ILE A 23 0.18 5.21 -6.41
C ILE A 23 0.80 5.61 -7.76
N VAL A 24 2.03 6.10 -7.77
CA VAL A 24 2.74 6.55 -8.98
C VAL A 24 3.78 5.49 -9.40
N PRO A 25 3.94 5.19 -10.70
CA PRO A 25 3.36 5.85 -11.87
C PRO A 25 2.09 5.18 -12.43
N CYS A 26 1.55 4.16 -11.78
CA CYS A 26 0.44 3.38 -12.33
C CYS A 26 -0.96 3.98 -12.06
N ASN A 27 -1.05 4.99 -11.20
CA ASN A 27 -2.26 5.71 -10.80
C ASN A 27 -3.37 4.85 -10.17
N HIS A 28 -3.02 3.66 -9.66
CA HIS A 28 -3.98 2.79 -8.99
C HIS A 28 -4.20 3.20 -7.52
N ILE A 29 -5.43 3.04 -7.05
CA ILE A 29 -5.80 3.15 -5.64
C ILE A 29 -6.03 1.72 -5.13
N CYS A 30 -5.00 1.09 -4.57
CA CYS A 30 -5.05 -0.34 -4.20
C CYS A 30 -4.47 -0.70 -2.83
N VAL A 31 -3.93 0.27 -2.10
CA VAL A 31 -3.38 0.10 -0.76
C VAL A 31 -3.77 1.28 0.13
N CYS A 32 -3.77 1.06 1.45
CA CYS A 32 -4.05 2.07 2.45
C CYS A 32 -2.84 3.00 2.70
N ALA A 33 -3.06 4.07 3.45
CA ALA A 33 -2.03 5.01 3.88
C ALA A 33 -0.82 4.35 4.57
N ASP A 34 -1.06 3.67 5.68
CA ASP A 34 0.00 2.99 6.43
C ASP A 34 0.69 1.92 5.58
N CYS A 35 -0.08 1.24 4.74
CA CYS A 35 0.38 0.16 3.89
C CYS A 35 1.40 0.62 2.85
N VAL A 36 1.15 1.77 2.21
CA VAL A 36 2.04 2.30 1.17
C VAL A 36 3.31 2.89 1.78
N GLU A 37 3.21 3.47 2.97
CA GLU A 37 4.38 3.98 3.70
C GLU A 37 5.29 2.84 4.16
N GLU A 38 4.73 1.79 4.78
CA GLU A 38 5.50 0.58 5.15
C GLU A 38 6.13 -0.08 3.91
N LEU A 39 5.43 -0.14 2.77
CA LEU A 39 5.97 -0.70 1.53
C LEU A 39 7.20 0.06 1.03
N LEU A 40 7.13 1.38 1.01
CA LEU A 40 8.21 2.26 0.53
C LEU A 40 9.41 2.29 1.48
N GLU A 41 9.19 2.01 2.77
CA GLU A 41 10.27 1.92 3.76
C GLU A 41 10.98 0.55 3.75
N ILE A 42 10.23 -0.54 3.56
CA ILE A 42 10.75 -1.91 3.66
C ILE A 42 11.38 -2.40 2.34
N TYR A 43 10.80 -2.03 1.20
CA TYR A 43 11.19 -2.55 -0.11
C TYR A 43 11.83 -1.46 -0.97
N GLU A 44 12.99 -1.77 -1.57
CA GLU A 44 13.63 -0.88 -2.54
C GLU A 44 12.82 -0.76 -3.85
N GLU A 45 12.12 -1.84 -4.25
CA GLU A 45 11.28 -1.86 -5.44
C GLU A 45 9.87 -2.42 -5.12
N PRO A 46 9.02 -1.66 -4.40
CA PRO A 46 7.68 -2.13 -4.06
C PRO A 46 6.82 -2.21 -5.32
N LEU A 47 5.96 -3.23 -5.43
CA LEU A 47 5.12 -3.45 -6.62
C LEU A 47 3.65 -3.18 -6.32
N CYS A 48 2.96 -2.55 -7.28
CA CYS A 48 1.51 -2.37 -7.23
C CYS A 48 0.82 -3.73 -7.23
N SER A 49 -0.09 -3.95 -6.28
CA SER A 49 -0.83 -5.21 -6.16
C SER A 49 -1.77 -5.50 -7.34
N LEU A 50 -2.17 -4.48 -8.11
CA LEU A 50 -3.04 -4.65 -9.28
C LEU A 50 -2.28 -4.89 -10.58
N CYS A 51 -1.28 -4.06 -10.88
CA CYS A 51 -0.60 -4.07 -12.18
C CYS A 51 0.86 -4.50 -12.13
N ARG A 52 1.40 -4.73 -10.92
CA ARG A 52 2.81 -5.07 -10.68
C ARG A 52 3.83 -4.03 -11.18
N SER A 53 3.40 -2.81 -11.52
CA SER A 53 4.33 -1.71 -11.75
C SER A 53 5.05 -1.33 -10.45
N ILE A 54 6.31 -0.91 -10.57
CA ILE A 54 7.08 -0.40 -9.43
C ILE A 54 6.41 0.87 -8.90
N ILE A 55 6.17 0.88 -7.60
CA ILE A 55 5.66 2.01 -6.85
C ILE A 55 6.85 2.91 -6.52
N SER A 56 6.89 4.12 -7.09
CA SER A 56 7.96 5.08 -6.81
C SER A 56 7.55 6.14 -5.78
N SER A 57 6.26 6.43 -5.68
CA SER A 57 5.69 7.41 -4.74
C SER A 57 4.17 7.25 -4.68
N TYR A 58 3.53 8.02 -3.82
CA TYR A 58 2.07 8.13 -3.74
C TYR A 58 1.63 9.59 -3.62
N VAL A 59 0.37 9.85 -3.94
CA VAL A 59 -0.28 11.17 -3.83
C VAL A 59 -1.52 11.03 -2.95
N ASP A 60 -1.61 11.83 -1.90
CA ASP A 60 -2.82 11.97 -1.07
C ASP A 60 -3.92 12.73 -1.82
N VAL A 61 -5.11 12.14 -1.89
CA VAL A 61 -6.31 12.79 -2.42
C VAL A 61 -7.19 13.18 -1.25
N TYR A 62 -7.23 14.47 -0.94
CA TYR A 62 -8.18 15.04 0.01
C TYR A 62 -9.47 15.38 -0.74
N ILE A 63 -10.55 14.64 -0.48
CA ILE A 63 -11.92 14.95 -0.94
C ILE A 63 -12.75 15.53 0.19
#